data_AF-A0A381W6D0-F1
#
_entry.id   AF-A0A381W6D0-F1
#
_cell.length_a   1.000
_cell.length_b   1.000
_cell.length_c   1.000
_cell.angle_alpha   90.00
_cell.angle_beta   90.00
_cell.angle_gamma   90.00
#
_symmetry.space_group_name_H-M   'P 1'
#
loop_
_entity.id
_entity.type
_entity.pdbx_description
1 polymer ?
#
loop_
_entity_poly.entity_id
_entity_poly.type
_entity_poly.pdbx_seq_one_letter_code
_entity_poly.pdbx_strand_id
1 'polypeptide(L)' 'GETDDADLGLWCGPTRVNLKKGTETLGSFSYEEILQQLKKEVDQMILEKFDALELN' A
#
# COMPACT_ATOMS: atom_id res chain seq x y z
N GLY A 1 -14.44 -4.55 -3.07
CA GLY A 1 -13.58 -5.05 -4.17
C GLY A 1 -12.51 -5.93 -3.56
N GLU A 2 -11.92 -6.87 -4.31
CA GLU A 2 -10.96 -7.85 -3.74
C GLU A 2 -9.79 -7.21 -2.98
N THR A 3 -9.38 -6.01 -3.36
CA THR A 3 -8.29 -5.26 -2.71
C THR A 3 -8.70 -4.45 -1.48
N ASP A 4 -10.00 -4.39 -1.17
CA ASP A 4 -10.53 -3.59 -0.04
C ASP A 4 -10.36 -4.31 1.31
N ASP A 5 -10.18 -5.63 1.30
CA ASP A 5 -10.02 -6.46 2.50
C ASP A 5 -8.55 -6.60 2.92
N ALA A 6 -7.61 -6.11 2.11
CA ALA A 6 -6.19 -6.14 2.42
C ALA A 6 -5.78 -4.91 3.24
N ASP A 7 -4.82 -5.08 4.17
CA ASP A 7 -4.17 -3.94 4.82
C ASP A 7 -3.57 -2.99 3.77
N LEU A 8 -2.97 -3.57 2.72
CA LEU A 8 -2.48 -2.86 1.55
C LEU A 8 -2.76 -3.69 0.29
N GLY A 9 -3.35 -3.08 -0.74
CA GLY A 9 -3.82 -3.76 -1.96
C GLY A 9 -3.36 -3.08 -3.25
N LEU A 10 -3.13 -3.89 -4.29
CA LEU A 10 -2.84 -3.42 -5.65
C LEU A 10 -3.97 -3.81 -6.60
N TRP A 11 -4.56 -2.84 -7.28
CA TRP A 11 -5.52 -3.10 -8.35
C TRP A 11 -4.93 -2.70 -9.70
N CYS A 12 -4.59 -3.70 -10.51
CA CYS A 12 -3.86 -3.55 -11.76
C CYS A 12 -4.80 -3.31 -12.94
N GLY A 13 -4.76 -2.10 -13.50
CA GLY A 13 -5.35 -1.77 -14.79
C GLY A 13 -4.37 -1.95 -15.96
N PRO A 14 -4.78 -1.66 -17.20
CA PRO A 14 -3.95 -1.88 -18.39
C PRO A 14 -2.64 -1.09 -18.40
N THR A 15 -2.62 0.14 -17.87
CA THR A 15 -1.43 1.02 -17.90
C THR A 15 -1.04 1.58 -16.53
N ARG A 16 -1.91 1.40 -15.52
CA ARG A 16 -1.82 2.03 -14.21
C ARG A 16 -2.22 1.03 -13.14
N VAL A 17 -1.65 1.18 -11.95
CA VAL A 17 -1.99 0.39 -10.77
C VAL A 17 -2.49 1.33 -9.68
N ASN A 18 -3.68 1.07 -9.16
CA ASN A 18 -4.19 1.76 -7.99
C ASN A 18 -3.64 1.09 -6.73
N LEU A 19 -2.92 1.85 -5.91
CA LEU A 19 -2.49 1.45 -4.59
C LEU A 19 -3.58 1.80 -3.57
N LYS A 20 -3.94 0.83 -2.74
CA LYS A 20 -5.02 0.98 -1.76
C LYS A 20 -4.59 0.57 -0.35
N LYS A 21 -5.19 1.19 0.66
CA LYS A 21 -5.13 0.81 2.08
C LYS A 21 -6.56 0.51 2.54
N GLY A 22 -6.92 -0.76 2.59
CA GLY A 22 -8.32 -1.17 2.63
C GLY A 22 -9.14 -0.52 1.50
N THR A 23 -10.24 0.14 1.86
CA THR A 23 -11.11 0.82 0.87
C THR A 23 -10.52 2.12 0.31
N GLU A 24 -9.52 2.71 0.97
CA GLU A 24 -8.92 3.99 0.59
C GLU A 24 -7.95 3.83 -0.60
N THR A 25 -8.02 4.73 -1.58
CA THR A 25 -7.04 4.81 -2.68
C THR A 25 -5.96 5.81 -2.33
N LEU A 26 -4.72 5.33 -2.17
CA LEU A 26 -3.55 6.14 -1.87
C LEU A 26 -2.97 6.81 -3.12
N GLY A 27 -3.16 6.20 -4.30
CA GLY A 27 -2.75 6.79 -5.58
C GLY A 27 -2.85 5.83 -6.77
N SER A 28 -2.55 6.36 -7.96
CA SER A 28 -2.51 5.63 -9.23
C SER A 28 -1.14 5.82 -9.88
N PHE A 29 -0.37 4.75 -10.01
CA PHE A 29 1.03 4.79 -10.45
C PHE A 29 1.21 3.97 -11.74
N SER A 30 2.26 4.28 -12.51
CA SER A 30 2.71 3.38 -13.58
C SER A 30 3.32 2.10 -13.00
N TYR A 31 3.50 1.08 -13.85
CA TYR A 31 4.18 -0.16 -13.45
C TYR A 31 5.66 0.04 -13.07
N GLU A 32 6.30 1.12 -13.54
CA GLU A 32 7.69 1.46 -13.17
C GLU A 32 7.75 2.07 -11.76
N GLU A 33 6.75 2.87 -11.39
CA GLU A 33 6.69 3.58 -10.12
C GLU A 33 6.12 2.73 -8.98
N ILE A 34 5.19 1.82 -9.29
CA ILE A 34 4.34 1.19 -8.26
C ILE A 34 5.12 0.39 -7.23
N LEU A 35 6.20 -0.30 -7.60
CA LEU A 35 6.96 -1.11 -6.65
C LEU A 35 7.70 -0.24 -5.62
N GLN A 36 8.17 0.94 -6.03
CA GLN A 36 8.80 1.88 -5.09
C GLN A 36 7.78 2.44 -4.12
N GLN A 37 6.60 2.81 -4.61
CA GLN A 37 5.53 3.32 -3.75
C GLN A 37 5.00 2.24 -2.79
N LEU A 38 4.80 1.01 -3.29
CA LEU A 38 4.42 -0.13 -2.47
C LEU A 38 5.43 -0.34 -1.33
N LYS A 39 6.72 -0.35 -1.64
CA LYS A 39 7.76 -0.52 -0.62
C LYS A 39 7.67 0.58 0.45
N LYS A 40 7.50 1.84 0.05
CA LYS A 40 7.38 2.97 0.97
C LYS A 40 6.23 2.77 1.97
N GLU A 41 5.05 2.38 1.48
CA GLU A 41 3.89 2.13 2.35
C GLU A 41 4.13 0.93 3.29
N VAL A 42 4.73 -0.15 2.80
CA VAL A 42 5.09 -1.31 3.63
C VAL A 42 6.10 -0.93 4.72
N ASP A 43 7.16 -0.20 4.36
CA ASP A 43 8.16 0.27 5.32
C ASP A 43 7.49 1.14 6.40
N GLN A 44 6.59 2.05 6.01
CA GLN A 44 5.85 2.89 6.95
C GLN A 44 4.96 2.07 7.88
N MET A 45 4.23 1.09 7.36
CA MET A 45 3.38 0.20 8.17
C MET A 45 4.19 -0.65 9.15
N ILE A 46 5.39 -1.09 8.76
CA ILE A 46 6.31 -1.80 9.64
C ILE A 46 6.74 -0.87 10.78
N LEU A 47 7.20 0.34 10.45
CA LEU A 47 7.58 1.33 11.47
C LEU A 47 6.43 1.61 12.45
N GLU A 48 5.22 1.90 11.94
CA GLU A 48 4.04 2.15 12.76
C GLU A 48 3.69 0.96 13.67
N LYS A 49 3.80 -0.28 13.18
CA LYS A 49 3.51 -1.48 13.98
C LYS A 49 4.57 -1.76 15.04
N PHE A 50 5.85 -1.60 14.73
CA PHE A 50 6.93 -1.96 15.65
C PHE A 50 7.32 -0.82 16.61
N ASP A 51 7.22 0.44 16.21
CA ASP A 51 7.38 1.57 17.15
C ASP A 51 6.28 1.55 18.23
N ALA A 52 5.06 1.11 17.87
CA ALA A 52 3.97 0.93 18.81
C ALA A 52 4.17 -0.27 19.77
N LEU A 53 5.07 -1.21 19.44
CA LEU A 53 5.39 -2.36 20.29
C LEU A 53 6.52 -2.04 21.30
N GLU A 54 7.43 -1.13 20.96
CA GLU A 54 8.52 -0.69 21.86
C GLU A 54 8.04 0.31 22.94
N LEU A 55 6.82 0.84 22.82
CA LEU A 55 6.19 1.75 23.78
C LEU A 55 5.18 1.07 24.73
N ASN A 56 5.03 -0.25 24.65
CA ASN A 56 4.16 -1.07 25.52
C ASN A 56 4.97 -2.04 26.40
#